data_AF-A0A0R1SCK1-F1
#
_entry.id   AF-A0A0R1SCK1-F1
#
_cell.length_a   1.000
_cell.length_b   1.000
_cell.length_c   1.000
_cell.angle_alpha   90.00
_cell.angle_beta   90.00
_cell.angle_gamma   90.00
#
_symmetry.space_group_name_H-M   'P 1'
#
loop_
_entity.id
_entity.type
_entity.pdbx_description
1 polymer ?
#
loop_
_entity_poly.entity_id
_entity_poly.type
_entity_poly.pdbx_seq_one_letter_code
_entity_poly.pdbx_strand_id
1 'polypeptide(L)'
;MKQRTITAVIALILFIPIVVAGGYWIDWLVALLAAVAIAEVFLMKKQILFSIDFILALLATITWNVPASFFDILFPQKNITRAGVYFACVMLLLTWTVLSKNKTNFDDVGVYTLASLYIGSGFHYLSAIRNINHTSILGLALLGYVFAIVWSTDIGAYLVGKQFGKHKLWPVISPNKTWEGSIGAVVCALVISAIYVSLVPHLHGHLELIFASIFFSIVGQMGDLVESAYKRYYGVKDSGKILPGHGGILDRFDSMLFVLPVVALFLGIK
;
A
#
# COMPACT_ATOMS: atom_id res chain seq x y z
N MET A 1 2.57 -21.83 -15.19
CA MET A 1 3.45 -20.66 -15.45
C MET A 1 2.81 -19.67 -16.44
N LYS A 2 2.31 -20.11 -17.60
CA LYS A 2 1.66 -19.24 -18.61
C LYS A 2 0.58 -18.28 -18.04
N GLN A 3 -0.37 -18.80 -17.25
CA GLN A 3 -1.45 -18.00 -16.66
C GLN A 3 -0.94 -16.87 -15.75
N ARG A 4 0.08 -17.14 -14.94
CA ARG A 4 0.70 -16.13 -14.07
C ARG A 4 1.28 -15.00 -14.92
N THR A 5 2.16 -15.32 -15.87
CA THR A 5 2.80 -14.32 -16.72
C THR A 5 1.79 -13.45 -17.46
N ILE A 6 0.72 -14.04 -17.99
CA ILE A 6 -0.32 -13.30 -18.72
C ILE A 6 -1.02 -12.29 -17.80
N THR A 7 -1.45 -12.72 -16.61
CA THR A 7 -2.14 -11.82 -15.66
C THR A 7 -1.24 -10.66 -15.21
N ALA A 8 0.05 -10.92 -14.96
CA ALA A 8 1.00 -9.88 -14.61
C ALA A 8 1.21 -8.85 -15.74
N VAL A 9 1.34 -9.33 -16.98
CA VAL A 9 1.49 -8.46 -18.16
C VAL A 9 0.25 -7.61 -18.37
N ILE A 10 -0.95 -8.19 -18.28
CA ILE A 10 -2.21 -7.43 -18.40
C ILE A 10 -2.31 -6.37 -17.30
N ALA A 11 -2.01 -6.73 -16.04
CA ALA A 11 -2.03 -5.79 -14.93
C ALA A 11 -1.07 -4.62 -15.16
N LEU A 12 0.15 -4.88 -15.64
CA LEU A 12 1.12 -3.83 -15.96
C LEU A 12 0.70 -2.96 -17.15
N ILE A 13 0.11 -3.55 -18.20
CA ILE A 13 -0.40 -2.81 -19.36
C ILE A 13 -1.53 -1.86 -18.95
N LEU A 14 -2.35 -2.22 -17.97
CA LEU A 14 -3.39 -1.34 -17.45
C LEU A 14 -2.83 -0.31 -16.46
N PHE A 15 -1.91 -0.72 -15.59
CA PHE A 15 -1.38 0.10 -14.50
C PHE A 15 -0.44 1.21 -15.00
N ILE A 16 0.52 0.89 -15.88
CA ILE A 16 1.57 1.83 -16.29
C ILE A 16 1.00 3.07 -17.01
N PRO A 17 0.08 2.95 -18.00
CA PRO A 17 -0.46 4.13 -18.68
C PRO A 17 -1.21 5.07 -17.73
N ILE A 18 -1.92 4.52 -16.73
CA ILE A 18 -2.62 5.33 -15.73
C ILE A 18 -1.63 6.07 -14.83
N VAL A 19 -0.58 5.38 -14.39
CA VAL A 19 0.51 6.00 -13.62
C VAL A 19 1.20 7.09 -14.44
N VAL A 20 1.46 6.86 -15.73
CA VAL A 20 2.08 7.87 -16.60
C VAL A 20 1.14 9.05 -16.82
N ALA A 21 -0.16 8.83 -17.00
CA ALA A 21 -1.15 9.90 -17.17
C ALA A 21 -1.27 10.80 -15.94
N GLY A 22 -1.28 10.22 -14.73
CA GLY A 22 -1.45 10.98 -13.48
C GLY A 22 -2.80 11.72 -13.39
N GLY A 23 -2.87 12.73 -12.53
CA GLY A 23 -4.08 13.52 -12.27
C GLY A 23 -5.24 12.66 -11.76
N TYR A 24 -6.44 12.94 -12.26
CA TYR A 24 -7.65 12.21 -11.87
C TYR A 24 -7.58 10.71 -12.22
N TRP A 25 -6.79 10.30 -13.22
CA TRP A 25 -6.67 8.89 -13.60
C TRP A 25 -6.05 8.06 -12.49
N ILE A 26 -4.99 8.57 -11.86
CA ILE A 26 -4.36 7.87 -10.75
C ILE A 26 -5.24 7.91 -9.49
N ASP A 27 -5.99 9.00 -9.26
CA ASP A 27 -6.96 9.12 -8.15
C ASP A 27 -8.04 8.03 -8.22
N TRP A 28 -8.64 7.83 -9.39
CA TRP A 28 -9.63 6.77 -9.61
C TRP A 28 -9.05 5.37 -9.44
N LEU A 29 -7.83 5.15 -9.93
CA LEU A 29 -7.15 3.87 -9.78
C LEU A 29 -6.86 3.56 -8.31
N VAL A 30 -6.31 4.51 -7.54
CA VAL A 30 -6.00 4.28 -6.12
C VAL A 30 -7.27 4.06 -5.30
N ALA A 31 -8.37 4.75 -5.61
CA ALA A 31 -9.67 4.51 -4.98
C ALA A 31 -10.20 3.10 -5.27
N LEU A 32 -10.07 2.62 -6.52
CA LEU A 32 -10.45 1.25 -6.90
C LEU A 32 -9.58 0.20 -6.20
N LEU A 33 -8.26 0.38 -6.20
CA LEU A 33 -7.33 -0.53 -5.54
C LEU A 33 -7.58 -0.59 -4.03
N ALA A 34 -7.82 0.56 -3.39
CA ALA A 34 -8.15 0.63 -1.98
C ALA A 34 -9.49 -0.06 -1.65
N ALA A 35 -10.51 0.09 -2.51
CA ALA A 35 -11.79 -0.57 -2.37
C ALA A 35 -11.68 -2.10 -2.49
N VAL A 36 -10.87 -2.59 -3.43
CA VAL A 36 -10.58 -4.03 -3.56
C VAL A 36 -9.79 -4.54 -2.35
N ALA A 37 -8.76 -3.80 -1.93
CA ALA A 37 -7.92 -4.18 -0.80
C ALA A 37 -8.72 -4.29 0.52
N ILE A 38 -9.63 -3.34 0.80
CA ILE A 38 -10.49 -3.46 1.99
C ILE A 38 -11.50 -4.61 1.85
N ALA A 39 -11.97 -4.92 0.64
CA ALA A 39 -12.80 -6.11 0.43
C ALA A 39 -12.03 -7.41 0.72
N GLU A 40 -10.75 -7.49 0.38
CA GLU A 40 -9.89 -8.64 0.71
C GLU A 40 -9.76 -8.85 2.22
N VAL A 41 -9.64 -7.77 3.02
CA VAL A 41 -9.66 -7.82 4.49
C VAL A 41 -10.93 -8.50 5.02
N PHE A 42 -12.10 -8.12 4.49
CA PHE A 42 -13.38 -8.73 4.87
C PHE A 42 -13.48 -10.20 4.44
N LEU A 43 -13.01 -10.51 3.22
CA LEU A 43 -12.99 -11.89 2.71
C LEU A 43 -12.08 -12.80 3.54
N MET A 44 -10.91 -12.33 3.94
CA MET A 44 -10.02 -13.08 4.85
C MET A 44 -10.69 -13.36 6.19
N LYS A 45 -11.45 -12.40 6.71
CA LYS A 45 -12.25 -12.55 7.94
C LYS A 45 -13.53 -13.39 7.74
N LYS A 46 -13.79 -13.88 6.52
CA LYS A 46 -15.02 -14.63 6.14
C LYS A 46 -16.30 -13.83 6.40
N GLN A 47 -16.21 -12.50 6.30
CA GLN A 47 -17.33 -11.58 6.45
C GLN A 47 -18.03 -11.36 5.11
N ILE A 48 -19.32 -11.03 5.17
CA ILE A 48 -20.14 -10.78 3.99
C ILE A 48 -19.81 -9.39 3.43
N LEU A 49 -19.45 -9.34 2.15
CA LEU A 49 -19.37 -8.09 1.39
C LEU A 49 -20.77 -7.48 1.30
N PHE A 50 -20.87 -6.15 1.34
CA PHE A 50 -22.14 -5.39 1.41
C PHE A 50 -22.89 -5.44 2.75
N SER A 51 -22.23 -5.87 3.83
CA SER A 51 -22.67 -5.56 5.20
C SER A 51 -22.54 -4.06 5.52
N ILE A 52 -23.25 -3.58 6.54
CA ILE A 52 -23.09 -2.19 7.03
C ILE A 52 -21.65 -1.95 7.50
N ASP A 53 -21.02 -2.97 8.11
CA ASP A 53 -19.61 -2.98 8.49
C ASP A 53 -18.70 -2.70 7.29
N PHE A 54 -18.91 -3.44 6.19
CA PHE A 54 -18.14 -3.27 4.97
C PHE A 54 -18.36 -1.89 4.35
N ILE A 55 -19.60 -1.41 4.28
CA ILE A 55 -19.90 -0.11 3.68
C ILE A 55 -19.21 1.01 4.48
N LEU A 56 -19.29 0.99 5.80
CA LEU A 56 -18.65 2.00 6.64
C LEU A 56 -17.11 1.93 6.56
N ALA A 57 -16.52 0.73 6.56
CA ALA A 57 -15.09 0.54 6.39
C ALA A 57 -14.61 0.98 4.99
N LEU A 58 -15.38 0.70 3.95
CA LEU A 58 -15.13 1.12 2.57
C LEU A 58 -15.16 2.65 2.46
N LEU A 59 -16.18 3.30 3.02
CA LEU A 59 -16.27 4.76 3.06
C LEU A 59 -15.09 5.37 3.82
N ALA A 60 -14.73 4.82 4.98
CA ALA A 60 -13.55 5.25 5.73
C ALA A 60 -12.27 5.13 4.90
N THR A 61 -12.10 4.04 4.15
CA THR A 61 -10.93 3.80 3.30
C THR A 61 -10.88 4.76 2.11
N ILE A 62 -12.00 4.91 1.39
CA ILE A 62 -12.09 5.77 0.20
C ILE A 62 -11.93 7.25 0.56
N THR A 63 -12.35 7.67 1.75
CA THR A 63 -12.21 9.06 2.23
C THR A 63 -10.77 9.59 2.11
N TRP A 64 -9.75 8.73 2.26
CA TRP A 64 -8.35 9.11 2.08
C TRP A 64 -7.94 9.31 0.61
N ASN A 65 -8.58 8.59 -0.31
CA ASN A 65 -8.22 8.57 -1.73
C ASN A 65 -8.93 9.66 -2.55
N VAL A 66 -9.99 10.26 -1.99
CA VAL A 66 -10.74 11.31 -2.68
C VAL A 66 -10.01 12.67 -2.52
N PRO A 67 -9.91 13.49 -3.60
CA PRO A 67 -9.30 14.82 -3.52
C PRO A 67 -9.95 15.72 -2.47
N ALA A 68 -9.16 16.59 -1.83
CA ALA A 68 -9.66 17.51 -0.80
C ALA A 68 -10.81 18.41 -1.31
N SER A 69 -10.73 18.84 -2.56
CA SER A 69 -11.74 19.67 -3.22
C SER A 69 -13.13 19.02 -3.29
N PHE A 70 -13.22 17.69 -3.24
CA PHE A 70 -14.50 17.00 -3.19
C PHE A 70 -15.27 17.30 -1.90
N PHE A 71 -14.56 17.40 -0.77
CA PHE A 71 -15.18 17.73 0.52
C PHE A 71 -15.65 19.19 0.55
N ASP A 72 -14.93 20.10 -0.09
CA ASP A 72 -15.34 21.49 -0.24
C ASP A 72 -16.62 21.64 -1.08
N ILE A 73 -16.80 20.79 -2.10
CA ILE A 73 -18.01 20.74 -2.93
C ILE A 73 -19.19 20.15 -2.16
N LEU A 74 -18.99 19.05 -1.43
CA LEU A 74 -20.05 18.38 -0.67
C LEU A 74 -20.50 19.16 0.56
N PHE A 75 -19.56 19.87 1.21
CA PHE A 75 -19.83 20.63 2.42
C PHE A 75 -19.33 22.07 2.28
N PRO A 76 -19.95 22.89 1.41
CA PRO A 76 -19.54 24.27 1.21
C PRO A 76 -19.53 25.03 2.54
N GLN A 77 -18.49 25.83 2.77
CA GLN A 77 -18.33 26.69 3.96
C GLN A 77 -18.19 25.97 5.30
N LYS A 78 -18.14 24.63 5.32
CA LYS A 78 -17.76 23.86 6.51
C LYS A 78 -16.32 23.40 6.33
N ASN A 79 -15.44 23.71 7.27
CA ASN A 79 -14.04 23.27 7.28
C ASN A 79 -13.92 21.76 7.60
N ILE A 80 -14.63 20.91 6.86
CA ILE A 80 -14.63 19.47 7.02
C ILE A 80 -13.40 18.91 6.31
N THR A 81 -12.47 18.38 7.10
CA THR A 81 -11.26 17.73 6.58
C THR A 81 -11.53 16.25 6.30
N ARG A 82 -10.69 15.64 5.44
CA ARG A 82 -10.71 14.17 5.22
C ARG A 82 -10.59 13.38 6.53
N ALA A 83 -9.79 13.87 7.47
CA ALA A 83 -9.64 13.27 8.80
C ALA A 83 -10.94 13.37 9.61
N GLY A 84 -11.69 14.46 9.49
CA GLY A 84 -13.01 14.63 10.11
C GLY A 84 -14.04 13.65 9.56
N VAL A 85 -14.08 13.45 8.25
CA VAL A 85 -14.98 12.45 7.62
C VAL A 85 -14.59 11.03 8.02
N TYR A 86 -13.29 10.71 7.99
CA TYR A 86 -12.79 9.42 8.46
C TYR A 86 -13.18 9.16 9.92
N PHE A 87 -12.98 10.15 10.81
CA PHE A 87 -13.37 10.06 12.20
C PHE A 87 -14.88 9.84 12.36
N ALA A 88 -15.71 10.52 11.57
CA ALA A 88 -17.15 10.29 11.57
C ALA A 88 -17.51 8.84 11.16
N CYS A 89 -16.86 8.28 10.13
CA CYS A 89 -17.05 6.86 9.77
C CYS A 89 -16.67 5.91 10.91
N VAL A 90 -15.57 6.18 11.63
CA VAL A 90 -15.16 5.38 12.80
C VAL A 90 -16.18 5.50 13.93
N MET A 91 -16.71 6.69 14.21
CA MET A 91 -17.77 6.88 15.20
C MET A 91 -19.06 6.14 14.83
N LEU A 92 -19.40 6.10 13.54
CA LEU A 92 -20.52 5.31 13.04
C LEU A 92 -20.28 3.80 13.19
N LEU A 93 -19.07 3.30 12.92
CA LEU A 93 -18.70 1.90 13.18
C LEU A 93 -18.81 1.56 14.67
N LEU A 94 -18.35 2.45 15.56
CA LEU A 94 -18.48 2.24 17.01
C LEU A 94 -19.95 2.24 17.45
N THR A 95 -20.76 3.16 16.93
CA THR A 95 -22.21 3.20 17.20
C THR A 95 -22.89 1.94 16.66
N TRP A 96 -22.41 1.42 15.53
CA TRP A 96 -22.93 0.19 14.93
C TRP A 96 -22.72 -1.04 15.82
N THR A 97 -21.68 -1.08 16.67
CA THR A 97 -21.53 -2.17 17.65
C THR A 97 -22.73 -2.25 18.60
N VAL A 98 -23.26 -1.09 19.03
CA VAL A 98 -24.45 -0.99 19.87
C VAL A 98 -25.71 -1.39 19.10
N LEU A 99 -25.91 -0.83 17.90
CA LEU A 99 -27.12 -1.08 17.09
C LEU A 99 -27.21 -2.53 16.58
N SER A 100 -26.07 -3.14 16.26
CA SER A 100 -25.97 -4.54 15.88
C SER A 100 -26.09 -5.51 17.05
N LYS A 101 -26.21 -5.00 18.30
CA LYS A 101 -26.25 -5.77 19.55
C LYS A 101 -25.01 -6.67 19.70
N ASN A 102 -23.83 -6.11 19.46
CA ASN A 102 -22.53 -6.81 19.50
C ASN A 102 -22.38 -7.98 18.52
N LYS A 103 -23.17 -8.04 17.43
CA LYS A 103 -22.85 -8.92 16.30
C LYS A 103 -21.54 -8.50 15.64
N THR A 104 -21.33 -7.19 15.52
CA THR A 104 -20.02 -6.59 15.28
C THR A 104 -19.46 -6.14 16.61
N ASN A 105 -18.30 -6.66 17.00
CA ASN A 105 -17.66 -6.34 18.27
C ASN A 105 -16.58 -5.25 18.12
N PHE A 106 -16.00 -4.84 19.25
CA PHE A 106 -14.97 -3.82 19.28
C PHE A 106 -13.70 -4.24 18.52
N ASP A 107 -13.31 -5.52 18.58
CA ASP A 107 -12.15 -6.04 17.86
C ASP A 107 -12.35 -5.99 16.33
N ASP A 108 -13.58 -6.25 15.86
CA ASP A 108 -13.96 -6.10 14.46
C ASP A 108 -13.77 -4.65 14.00
N VAL A 109 -14.32 -3.70 14.75
CA VAL A 109 -14.17 -2.27 14.45
C VAL A 109 -12.71 -1.84 14.51
N GLY A 110 -11.93 -2.36 15.46
CA GLY A 110 -10.49 -2.14 15.55
C GLY A 110 -9.77 -2.57 14.27
N VAL A 111 -10.06 -3.77 13.76
CA VAL A 111 -9.52 -4.26 12.49
C VAL A 111 -9.95 -3.37 11.33
N TYR A 112 -11.24 -3.03 11.20
CA TYR A 112 -11.74 -2.21 10.09
C TYR A 112 -11.14 -0.80 10.10
N THR A 113 -10.95 -0.21 11.28
CA THR A 113 -10.35 1.11 11.46
C THR A 113 -8.88 1.09 11.07
N LEU A 114 -8.10 0.14 11.59
CA LEU A 114 -6.68 0.03 11.27
C LEU A 114 -6.45 -0.32 9.79
N ALA A 115 -7.23 -1.26 9.25
CA ALA A 115 -7.14 -1.65 7.84
C ALA A 115 -7.51 -0.50 6.90
N SER A 116 -8.60 0.23 7.18
CA SER A 116 -9.00 1.38 6.36
C SER A 116 -7.99 2.52 6.40
N LEU A 117 -7.36 2.78 7.56
CA LEU A 117 -6.30 3.78 7.67
C LEU A 117 -5.05 3.34 6.91
N TYR A 118 -4.59 2.10 7.13
CA TYR A 118 -3.42 1.52 6.49
C TYR A 118 -3.54 1.50 4.97
N ILE A 119 -4.64 0.93 4.45
CA ILE A 119 -4.90 0.80 3.01
C ILE A 119 -5.19 2.18 2.41
N GLY A 120 -6.05 2.95 3.06
CA GLY A 120 -6.48 4.27 2.57
C GLY A 120 -5.31 5.25 2.46
N SER A 121 -4.50 5.37 3.52
CA SER A 121 -3.34 6.26 3.51
C SER A 121 -2.23 5.79 2.58
N GLY A 122 -1.94 4.48 2.52
CA GLY A 122 -0.92 3.95 1.61
C GLY A 122 -1.23 4.25 0.15
N PHE A 123 -2.47 3.98 -0.30
CA PHE A 123 -2.91 4.28 -1.66
C PHE A 123 -3.08 5.79 -1.91
N HIS A 124 -3.49 6.57 -0.91
CA HIS A 124 -3.49 8.03 -1.01
C HIS A 124 -2.12 8.58 -1.41
N TYR A 125 -1.05 8.13 -0.74
CA TYR A 125 0.30 8.61 -1.02
C TYR A 125 0.85 8.13 -2.38
N LEU A 126 0.31 7.04 -2.94
CA LEU A 126 0.59 6.67 -4.33
C LEU A 126 0.14 7.79 -5.28
N SER A 127 -1.10 8.27 -5.11
CA SER A 127 -1.60 9.38 -5.92
C SER A 127 -0.91 10.70 -5.56
N ALA A 128 -0.76 11.03 -4.28
CA ALA A 128 -0.20 12.31 -3.84
C ALA A 128 1.25 12.53 -4.33
N ILE A 129 2.09 11.48 -4.29
CA ILE A 129 3.45 11.53 -4.85
C ILE A 129 3.41 11.73 -6.36
N ARG A 130 2.56 10.98 -7.07
CA ARG A 130 2.46 11.09 -8.54
C ARG A 130 1.94 12.47 -8.97
N ASN A 131 0.99 13.02 -8.23
CA ASN A 131 0.31 14.27 -8.55
C ASN A 131 0.99 15.50 -7.96
N ILE A 132 2.22 15.36 -7.44
CA ILE A 132 2.99 16.52 -6.99
C ILE A 132 3.12 17.52 -8.16
N ASN A 133 2.57 18.71 -7.94
CA ASN A 133 2.47 19.77 -8.95
C ASN A 133 1.77 19.34 -10.26
N HIS A 134 0.67 18.56 -10.19
CA HIS A 134 -0.36 18.17 -11.19
C HIS A 134 0.07 17.66 -12.59
N THR A 135 1.20 18.11 -13.14
CA THR A 135 1.73 17.79 -14.48
C THR A 135 3.25 17.56 -14.45
N SER A 136 3.87 17.48 -13.26
CA SER A 136 5.32 17.38 -13.17
C SER A 136 5.84 15.97 -13.53
N ILE A 137 6.88 15.95 -14.36
CA ILE A 137 7.76 14.80 -14.57
C ILE A 137 8.43 14.34 -13.27
N LEU A 138 8.58 15.25 -12.30
CA LEU A 138 9.11 14.98 -10.97
C LEU A 138 8.25 13.97 -10.20
N GLY A 139 6.92 14.11 -10.20
CA GLY A 139 6.04 13.15 -9.52
C GLY A 139 6.14 11.74 -10.08
N LEU A 140 6.28 11.63 -11.41
CA LEU A 140 6.53 10.33 -12.05
C LEU A 140 7.92 9.78 -11.70
N ALA A 141 8.95 10.62 -11.65
CA ALA A 141 10.30 10.23 -11.25
C ALA A 141 10.36 9.76 -9.79
N LEU A 142 9.67 10.43 -8.86
CA LEU A 142 9.58 10.04 -7.46
C LEU A 142 8.82 8.73 -7.27
N LEU A 143 7.69 8.55 -7.97
CA LEU A 143 6.96 7.29 -7.91
C LEU A 143 7.78 6.13 -8.51
N GLY A 144 8.46 6.38 -9.63
CA GLY A 144 9.38 5.44 -10.25
C GLY A 144 10.54 5.07 -9.33
N TYR A 145 11.06 6.03 -8.56
CA TYR A 145 12.04 5.78 -7.51
C TYR A 145 11.47 4.86 -6.43
N VAL A 146 10.27 5.10 -5.91
CA VAL A 146 9.62 4.21 -4.93
C VAL A 146 9.48 2.79 -5.47
N PHE A 147 9.02 2.63 -6.72
CA PHE A 147 8.93 1.30 -7.36
C PHE A 147 10.30 0.63 -7.48
N ALA A 148 11.33 1.38 -7.89
CA ALA A 148 12.68 0.85 -7.99
C ALA A 148 13.19 0.34 -6.64
N ILE A 149 12.96 1.08 -5.54
CA ILE A 149 13.36 0.65 -4.20
C ILE A 149 12.60 -0.58 -3.72
N VAL A 150 11.27 -0.59 -3.85
CA VAL A 150 10.46 -1.73 -3.38
C VAL A 150 10.77 -2.99 -4.18
N TRP A 151 10.80 -2.90 -5.51
CA TRP A 151 11.07 -4.08 -6.35
C TRP A 151 12.50 -4.58 -6.21
N SER A 152 13.49 -3.69 -6.09
CA SER A 152 14.87 -4.12 -5.83
C SER A 152 15.04 -4.73 -4.44
N THR A 153 14.31 -4.24 -3.44
CA THR A 153 14.26 -4.86 -2.10
C THR A 153 13.76 -6.30 -2.19
N ASP A 154 12.62 -6.54 -2.85
CA ASP A 154 12.06 -7.89 -2.99
C ASP A 154 12.98 -8.82 -3.78
N ILE A 155 13.56 -8.32 -4.87
CA ILE A 155 14.50 -9.08 -5.71
C ILE A 155 15.77 -9.40 -4.91
N GLY A 156 16.35 -8.41 -4.22
CA GLY A 156 17.54 -8.59 -3.39
C GLY A 156 17.31 -9.57 -2.25
N ALA A 157 16.16 -9.47 -1.57
CA ALA A 157 15.74 -10.41 -0.53
C ALA A 157 15.65 -11.84 -1.06
N TYR A 158 15.02 -12.01 -2.22
CA TYR A 158 14.86 -13.31 -2.86
C TYR A 158 16.19 -13.91 -3.33
N LEU A 159 17.00 -13.15 -4.06
CA LEU A 159 18.25 -13.64 -4.65
C LEU A 159 19.27 -14.00 -3.57
N VAL A 160 19.53 -13.07 -2.64
CA VAL A 160 20.50 -13.30 -1.56
C VAL A 160 19.97 -14.33 -0.57
N GLY A 161 18.68 -14.26 -0.24
CA GLY A 161 18.06 -15.23 0.68
C GLY A 161 18.06 -16.65 0.13
N LYS A 162 17.93 -16.84 -1.18
CA LYS A 162 17.98 -18.17 -1.82
C LYS A 162 19.40 -18.73 -1.90
N GLN A 163 20.40 -17.88 -2.16
CA GLN A 163 21.79 -18.31 -2.35
C GLN A 163 22.55 -18.46 -1.03
N PHE A 164 22.35 -17.54 -0.09
CA PHE A 164 23.14 -17.41 1.13
C PHE A 164 22.32 -17.55 2.41
N GLY A 165 21.00 -17.71 2.32
CA GLY A 165 20.12 -17.76 3.48
C GLY A 165 20.38 -18.98 4.36
N LYS A 166 20.79 -18.72 5.61
CA LYS A 166 21.00 -19.75 6.63
C LYS A 166 20.12 -19.49 7.85
N HIS A 167 20.02 -18.23 8.27
CA HIS A 167 19.30 -17.87 9.49
C HIS A 167 17.91 -17.33 9.14
N LYS A 168 16.88 -18.00 9.64
CA LYS A 168 15.49 -17.58 9.43
C LYS A 168 15.22 -16.26 10.16
N LEU A 169 14.58 -15.34 9.46
CA LEU A 169 14.22 -14.03 10.01
C LEU A 169 13.03 -14.16 10.96
N TRP A 170 11.93 -14.74 10.47
CA TRP A 170 10.70 -14.89 11.27
C TRP A 170 9.91 -16.17 10.94
N PRO A 171 10.31 -17.34 11.47
CA PRO A 171 9.77 -18.65 11.07
C PRO A 171 8.25 -18.77 11.18
N VAL A 172 7.65 -18.17 12.22
CA VAL A 172 6.20 -18.27 12.52
C VAL A 172 5.35 -17.51 11.49
N ILE A 173 5.85 -16.38 10.99
CA ILE A 173 5.11 -15.49 10.10
C ILE A 173 5.46 -15.80 8.63
N SER A 174 6.76 -15.87 8.34
CA SER A 174 7.29 -16.09 6.99
C SER A 174 8.49 -17.04 7.03
N PRO A 175 8.26 -18.36 6.88
CA PRO A 175 9.31 -19.38 7.08
C PRO A 175 10.43 -19.35 6.02
N ASN A 176 10.22 -18.64 4.92
CA ASN A 176 11.18 -18.55 3.83
C ASN A 176 12.10 -17.33 3.92
N LYS A 177 11.77 -16.33 4.75
CA LYS A 177 12.60 -15.13 4.91
C LYS A 177 13.81 -15.40 5.79
N THR A 178 14.95 -14.82 5.42
CA THR A 178 16.25 -15.01 6.08
C THR A 178 16.91 -13.67 6.39
N TRP A 179 17.74 -13.62 7.43
CA TRP A 179 18.50 -12.43 7.79
C TRP A 179 19.47 -12.03 6.67
N GLU A 180 20.13 -13.00 6.03
CA GLU A 180 21.02 -12.72 4.91
C GLU A 180 20.27 -12.13 3.72
N GLY A 181 19.06 -12.64 3.44
CA GLY A 181 18.18 -12.05 2.43
C GLY A 181 17.81 -10.61 2.78
N SER A 182 17.44 -10.34 4.02
CA SER A 182 17.07 -9.00 4.49
C SER A 182 18.20 -7.98 4.32
N ILE A 183 19.43 -8.35 4.69
CA ILE A 183 20.62 -7.51 4.49
C ILE A 183 20.91 -7.33 3.00
N GLY A 184 20.80 -8.40 2.21
CA GLY A 184 20.96 -8.35 0.75
C GLY A 184 19.95 -7.43 0.07
N ALA A 185 18.71 -7.39 0.58
CA ALA A 185 17.67 -6.49 0.12
C ALA A 185 18.03 -5.01 0.31
N VAL A 186 18.55 -4.66 1.50
CA VAL A 186 18.99 -3.30 1.82
C VAL A 186 20.17 -2.88 0.94
N VAL A 187 21.16 -3.75 0.77
CA VAL A 187 22.32 -3.47 -0.12
C VAL A 187 21.86 -3.30 -1.56
N CYS A 188 20.95 -4.14 -2.05
CA CYS A 188 20.41 -4.02 -3.40
C CYS A 188 19.64 -2.71 -3.60
N ALA A 189 18.77 -2.34 -2.65
CA ALA A 189 18.05 -1.07 -2.66
C ALA A 189 19.00 0.13 -2.67
N LEU A 190 20.07 0.09 -1.88
CA LEU A 190 21.09 1.15 -1.85
C LEU A 190 21.78 1.33 -3.20
N VAL A 191 22.20 0.24 -3.83
CA VAL A 191 22.86 0.27 -5.15
C VAL A 191 21.90 0.75 -6.23
N ILE A 192 20.68 0.23 -6.26
CA ILE A 192 19.66 0.65 -7.22
C ILE A 192 19.26 2.10 -7.01
N SER A 193 19.19 2.57 -5.76
CA SER A 193 18.97 3.97 -5.43
C SER A 193 20.05 4.86 -6.01
N ALA A 194 21.33 4.52 -5.81
CA ALA A 194 22.45 5.30 -6.32
C ALA A 194 22.42 5.38 -7.86
N ILE A 195 22.14 4.26 -8.53
CA ILE A 195 21.98 4.21 -9.98
C ILE A 195 20.81 5.09 -10.42
N TYR A 196 19.63 4.94 -9.81
CA TYR A 196 18.42 5.67 -10.20
C TYR A 196 18.59 7.18 -10.04
N VAL A 197 19.10 7.62 -8.89
CA VAL A 197 19.38 9.05 -8.58
C VAL A 197 20.40 9.62 -9.56
N SER A 198 21.41 8.85 -9.98
CA SER A 198 22.42 9.34 -10.95
C SER A 198 21.88 9.48 -12.38
N LEU A 199 20.96 8.59 -12.79
CA LEU A 199 20.47 8.50 -14.17
C LEU A 199 19.23 9.35 -14.44
N VAL A 200 18.39 9.59 -13.43
CA VAL A 200 17.14 10.34 -13.60
C VAL A 200 17.40 11.83 -13.35
N PRO A 201 17.36 12.69 -14.39
CA PRO A 201 17.84 14.08 -14.27
C PRO A 201 17.15 14.89 -13.17
N HIS A 202 15.87 14.64 -12.93
CA HIS A 202 15.06 15.35 -11.94
C HIS A 202 15.37 14.97 -10.50
N LEU A 203 16.09 13.87 -10.28
CA LEU A 203 16.53 13.43 -8.96
C LEU A 203 18.06 13.52 -8.82
N HIS A 204 18.76 14.03 -9.83
CA HIS A 204 20.21 14.10 -9.82
C HIS A 204 20.70 15.01 -8.68
N GLY A 205 21.67 14.52 -7.89
CA GLY A 205 22.26 15.27 -6.77
C GLY A 205 21.55 15.10 -5.42
N HIS A 206 20.39 14.43 -5.38
CA HIS A 206 19.66 14.13 -4.15
C HIS A 206 20.28 12.93 -3.40
N LEU A 207 21.48 13.11 -2.85
CA LEU A 207 22.22 12.08 -2.11
C LEU A 207 21.44 11.58 -0.88
N GLU A 208 20.59 12.42 -0.29
CA GLU A 208 19.71 12.07 0.81
C GLU A 208 18.77 10.92 0.47
N LEU A 209 18.33 10.78 -0.80
CA LEU A 209 17.51 9.65 -1.23
C LEU A 209 18.28 8.34 -1.17
N ILE A 210 19.58 8.36 -1.52
CA ILE A 210 20.45 7.18 -1.48
C ILE A 210 20.52 6.64 -0.06
N PHE A 211 20.80 7.49 0.93
CA PHE A 211 20.85 7.06 2.32
C PHE A 211 19.47 6.70 2.87
N ALA A 212 18.41 7.42 2.47
CA ALA A 212 17.04 7.12 2.86
C ALA A 212 16.55 5.76 2.31
N SER A 213 17.10 5.28 1.18
CA SER A 213 16.74 3.97 0.61
C SER A 213 16.99 2.80 1.56
N ILE A 214 17.97 2.91 2.48
CA ILE A 214 18.21 1.93 3.53
C ILE A 214 16.97 1.80 4.42
N PHE A 215 16.46 2.94 4.86
CA PHE A 215 15.27 3.01 5.70
C PHE A 215 14.02 2.57 4.94
N PHE A 216 13.84 3.02 3.70
CA PHE A 216 12.71 2.63 2.86
C PHE A 216 12.69 1.12 2.58
N SER A 217 13.85 0.49 2.37
CA SER A 217 13.95 -0.96 2.20
C SER A 217 13.54 -1.72 3.45
N ILE A 218 13.98 -1.27 4.64
CA ILE A 218 13.57 -1.88 5.92
C ILE A 218 12.06 -1.75 6.11
N VAL A 219 11.51 -0.56 5.86
CA VAL A 219 10.06 -0.29 5.94
C VAL A 219 9.27 -1.19 4.97
N GLY A 220 9.73 -1.35 3.73
CA GLY A 220 9.11 -2.26 2.76
C GLY A 220 9.08 -3.70 3.27
N GLN A 221 10.21 -4.20 3.76
CA GLN A 221 10.29 -5.55 4.34
C GLN A 221 9.35 -5.74 5.54
N MET A 222 9.17 -4.70 6.37
CA MET A 222 8.20 -4.73 7.46
C MET A 222 6.77 -4.79 6.95
N GLY A 223 6.44 -4.05 5.87
CA GLY A 223 5.11 -4.10 5.25
C GLY A 223 4.72 -5.51 4.81
N ASP A 224 5.59 -6.20 4.07
CA ASP A 224 5.38 -7.61 3.67
C ASP A 224 5.28 -8.54 4.90
N LEU A 225 6.09 -8.33 5.95
CA LEU A 225 5.96 -9.11 7.19
C LEU A 225 4.62 -8.87 7.92
N VAL A 226 4.13 -7.63 7.98
CA VAL A 226 2.85 -7.30 8.59
C VAL A 226 1.70 -7.95 7.82
N GLU A 227 1.72 -7.86 6.49
CA GLU A 227 0.70 -8.48 5.65
C GLU A 227 0.74 -10.01 5.73
N SER A 228 1.95 -10.59 5.76
CA SER A 228 2.15 -12.02 6.05
C SER A 228 1.58 -12.43 7.42
N ALA A 229 1.76 -11.61 8.46
CA ALA A 229 1.23 -11.89 9.80
C ALA A 229 -0.30 -11.87 9.81
N TYR A 230 -0.90 -10.87 9.14
CA TYR A 230 -2.34 -10.76 8.98
C TYR A 230 -2.91 -12.01 8.32
N LYS A 231 -2.33 -12.46 7.20
CA LYS A 231 -2.76 -13.67 6.48
C LYS A 231 -2.70 -14.91 7.35
N ARG A 232 -1.64 -15.07 8.15
CA ARG A 232 -1.50 -16.22 9.08
C ARG A 232 -2.52 -16.18 10.20
N TYR A 233 -2.82 -15.01 10.75
CA TYR A 233 -3.85 -14.85 11.77
C TYR A 233 -5.23 -15.33 11.28
N TYR A 234 -5.60 -15.00 10.04
CA TYR A 234 -6.85 -15.48 9.43
C TYR A 234 -6.77 -16.89 8.82
N GLY A 235 -5.63 -17.57 8.96
CA GLY A 235 -5.44 -18.93 8.46
C GLY A 235 -5.43 -19.04 6.93
N VAL A 236 -5.10 -17.94 6.22
CA VAL A 236 -5.04 -17.89 4.75
C VAL A 236 -3.59 -17.71 4.28
N LYS A 237 -3.36 -18.02 2.99
CA LYS A 237 -2.06 -17.82 2.35
C LYS A 237 -1.97 -16.54 1.54
N ASP A 238 -3.01 -16.28 0.75
CA ASP A 238 -3.14 -15.14 -0.15
C ASP A 238 -4.30 -14.28 0.37
N SER A 239 -4.21 -12.95 0.23
CA SER A 239 -5.21 -11.99 0.70
C SER A 239 -6.53 -12.10 -0.08
N GLY A 240 -6.43 -12.47 -1.36
CA GLY A 240 -7.54 -12.58 -2.27
C GLY A 240 -7.24 -13.48 -3.46
N LYS A 241 -8.18 -13.53 -4.41
CA LYS A 241 -8.05 -14.31 -5.66
C LYS A 241 -8.31 -13.46 -6.91
N ILE A 242 -8.33 -12.13 -6.76
CA ILE A 242 -8.75 -11.22 -7.83
C ILE A 242 -7.75 -11.18 -8.99
N LEU A 243 -6.47 -11.47 -8.73
CA LEU A 243 -5.44 -11.63 -9.76
C LEU A 243 -5.15 -13.14 -9.93
N PRO A 244 -5.68 -13.80 -10.97
CA PRO A 244 -5.47 -15.23 -11.19
C PRO A 244 -3.99 -15.63 -11.16
N GLY A 245 -3.63 -16.50 -10.22
CA GLY A 245 -2.26 -16.97 -10.03
C GLY A 245 -1.28 -15.97 -9.39
N HIS A 246 -1.77 -14.80 -8.97
CA HIS A 246 -1.02 -13.72 -8.31
C HIS A 246 -1.61 -13.32 -6.94
N GLY A 247 -2.72 -13.92 -6.49
CA GLY A 247 -3.31 -13.59 -5.19
C GLY A 247 -4.19 -12.35 -5.26
N GLY A 248 -4.20 -11.55 -4.20
CA GLY A 248 -4.95 -10.32 -4.09
C GLY A 248 -4.15 -9.05 -4.44
N ILE A 249 -4.82 -7.90 -4.33
CA ILE A 249 -4.20 -6.58 -4.42
C ILE A 249 -3.30 -6.32 -3.21
N LEU A 250 -3.72 -6.72 -1.99
CA LEU A 250 -2.87 -6.56 -0.81
C LEU A 250 -1.56 -7.34 -0.94
N ASP A 251 -1.59 -8.56 -1.49
CA ASP A 251 -0.39 -9.38 -1.74
C ASP A 251 0.62 -8.74 -2.73
N ARG A 252 0.21 -7.69 -3.46
CA ARG A 252 1.05 -7.01 -4.48
C ARG A 252 1.51 -5.63 -4.04
N PHE A 253 0.83 -5.04 -3.06
CA PHE A 253 1.10 -3.70 -2.57
C PHE A 253 1.51 -3.67 -1.09
N ASP A 254 1.65 -4.82 -0.43
CA ASP A 254 2.06 -4.96 0.98
C ASP A 254 3.24 -4.08 1.40
N SER A 255 4.38 -4.20 0.72
CA SER A 255 5.57 -3.39 0.96
C SER A 255 5.34 -1.92 0.57
N MET A 256 4.64 -1.68 -0.54
CA MET A 256 4.38 -0.32 -1.04
C MET A 256 3.49 0.51 -0.10
N LEU A 257 2.46 -0.10 0.49
CA LEU A 257 1.54 0.57 1.41
C LEU A 257 2.25 1.09 2.66
N PHE A 258 3.37 0.47 3.06
CA PHE A 258 4.24 0.96 4.13
C PHE A 258 5.24 2.02 3.64
N VAL A 259 5.84 1.81 2.47
CA VAL A 259 6.89 2.71 1.96
C VAL A 259 6.33 4.05 1.51
N LEU A 260 5.16 4.08 0.86
CA LEU A 260 4.58 5.30 0.29
C LEU A 260 4.34 6.42 1.34
N PRO A 261 3.68 6.16 2.49
CA PRO A 261 3.53 7.17 3.54
C PRO A 261 4.87 7.66 4.11
N VAL A 262 5.85 6.75 4.25
CA VAL A 262 7.16 7.09 4.80
C VAL A 262 7.97 7.97 3.84
N VAL A 263 7.93 7.66 2.54
CA VAL A 263 8.54 8.49 1.51
C VAL A 263 7.87 9.84 1.43
N ALA A 264 6.53 9.88 1.45
CA ALA A 264 5.79 11.14 1.45
C ALA A 264 6.13 12.01 2.66
N LEU A 265 6.23 11.41 3.86
CA LEU A 265 6.66 12.10 5.08
C LEU A 265 8.09 12.65 4.94
N PHE A 266 9.03 11.85 4.43
CA PHE A 266 10.40 12.27 4.18
C PHE A 266 10.49 13.46 3.21
N LEU A 267 9.63 13.48 2.19
CA LEU A 267 9.55 14.55 1.19
C LEU A 267 8.66 15.74 1.59
N GLY A 268 7.96 15.66 2.74
CA GLY A 268 7.03 16.70 3.20
C GLY A 268 5.73 16.81 2.39
N ILE A 269 5.30 15.73 1.73
CA ILE A 269 4.08 15.66 0.92
C ILE A 269 2.86 15.41 1.83
N LYS A 270 1.77 16.16 1.62
CA LYS A 270 0.54 16.15 2.43
C LYS A 270 -0.66 15.52 1.72
#